data_AF-A0A1Y4HDK8-F1
#
_entry.id   AF-A0A1Y4HDK8-F1
#
_cell.length_a   1.000
_cell.length_b   1.000
_cell.length_c   1.000
_cell.angle_alpha   90.00
_cell.angle_beta   90.00
_cell.angle_gamma   90.00
#
_symmetry.space_group_name_H-M   'P 1'
#
loop_
_entity.id
_entity.type
_entity.pdbx_description
1 polymer ?
#
loop_
_entity_poly.entity_id
_entity_poly.type
_entity_poly.pdbx_seq_one_letter_code
_entity_poly.pdbx_strand_id
1 'polypeptide(L)'
;MDDLGHLFRLFEIGRMDRRELERLLADLDAEDRRRSSSIGDMEAWARAAAEVGNVERLLADTPRPSSRRRSAGGRRRSVTIDMESYERSKAYLMELSEEDAARDELREAARSRLRHFEKRDGYQYRQASKTPLERYCGLLERQG
;
A
#
# COMPACT_ATOMS: atom_id res chain seq x y z
N MET A 1 -4.96 -5.13 -12.46
CA MET A 1 -3.75 -4.67 -13.18
C MET A 1 -2.86 -5.88 -13.38
N ASP A 2 -2.40 -6.17 -14.60
CA ASP A 2 -1.61 -7.38 -14.85
C ASP A 2 -0.25 -7.30 -14.12
N ASP A 3 0.13 -8.36 -13.40
CA ASP A 3 1.38 -8.43 -12.60
C ASP A 3 2.62 -8.01 -13.42
N LEU A 4 2.65 -8.38 -14.70
CA LEU A 4 3.73 -8.03 -15.61
C LEU A 4 3.79 -6.52 -15.88
N GLY A 5 2.64 -5.87 -16.06
CA GLY A 5 2.55 -4.43 -16.26
C GLY A 5 3.00 -3.64 -15.03
N HIS A 6 2.70 -4.16 -13.84
CA HIS A 6 3.17 -3.58 -12.57
C HIS A 6 4.69 -3.66 -12.43
N LEU A 7 5.28 -4.82 -12.73
CA LEU A 7 6.73 -5.00 -12.75
C LEU A 7 7.42 -4.06 -13.76
N PHE A 8 6.83 -3.86 -14.94
CA PHE A 8 7.37 -2.92 -15.91
C PHE A 8 7.40 -1.48 -15.38
N ARG A 9 6.33 -1.03 -14.71
CA ARG A 9 6.32 0.31 -14.09
C ARG A 9 7.36 0.46 -12.99
N LEU A 10 7.56 -0.56 -12.15
CA LEU A 10 8.63 -0.55 -11.14
C LEU A 10 10.02 -0.44 -11.77
N PHE A 11 10.22 -1.08 -12.92
CA PHE A 11 11.47 -0.97 -13.68
C PHE A 11 11.67 0.41 -14.32
N GLU A 12 10.60 1.00 -14.85
CA GLU A 12 10.61 2.37 -15.39
C GLU A 12 11.01 3.40 -14.32
N ILE A 13 10.50 3.26 -13.09
CA ILE A 13 10.90 4.09 -11.94
C ILE A 13 12.42 4.08 -11.73
N GLY A 14 13.08 2.94 -11.93
CA GLY A 14 14.54 2.82 -11.82
C GLY A 14 15.31 3.69 -12.83
N ARG A 15 14.70 3.96 -13.99
CA ARG A 15 15.29 4.73 -15.10
C ARG A 15 14.93 6.22 -15.07
N MET A 16 13.87 6.58 -14.35
CA MET A 16 13.41 7.96 -14.26
C MET A 16 14.44 8.88 -13.60
N ASP A 17 14.46 10.12 -14.08
CA ASP A 17 15.18 11.21 -13.45
C ASP A 17 14.42 11.79 -12.25
N ARG A 18 15.06 12.73 -11.54
CA ARG A 18 14.46 13.33 -10.34
C ARG A 18 13.14 14.06 -10.64
N ARG A 19 13.06 14.80 -11.74
CA ARG A 19 11.87 15.59 -12.09
C ARG A 19 10.72 14.69 -12.51
N GLU A 20 11.02 13.61 -13.22
CA GLU A 20 10.05 12.58 -13.61
C GLU A 20 9.46 11.90 -12.37
N LEU A 21 10.28 11.56 -11.38
CA LEU A 21 9.82 10.95 -10.12
C LEU A 21 8.99 11.92 -9.27
N GLU A 22 9.38 13.19 -9.18
CA GLU A 22 8.61 14.22 -8.48
C GLU A 22 7.23 14.43 -9.12
N ARG A 23 7.16 14.42 -10.47
CA ARG A 23 5.89 14.47 -11.20
C ARG A 23 5.04 13.24 -10.98
N LEU A 24 5.63 12.04 -11.08
CA LEU A 24 4.93 10.78 -10.84
C LEU A 24 4.27 10.75 -9.46
N LEU A 25 4.98 11.17 -8.41
CA LEU A 25 4.40 11.24 -7.06
C LEU A 25 3.26 12.27 -6.98
N ALA A 26 3.40 13.42 -7.63
CA ALA A 26 2.34 14.43 -7.66
C ALA A 26 1.08 13.92 -8.39
N ASP A 27 1.25 13.15 -9.47
CA ASP A 27 0.16 12.54 -10.21
C ASP A 27 -0.55 11.46 -9.38
N LEU A 28 0.21 10.56 -8.74
CA LEU A 28 -0.34 9.55 -7.83
C LEU A 28 -1.12 10.19 -6.66
N ASP A 29 -0.58 11.26 -6.05
CA ASP A 29 -1.25 11.97 -4.96
C ASP A 29 -2.49 12.76 -5.43
N ALA A 30 -2.55 13.13 -6.72
CA ALA A 30 -3.73 13.77 -7.31
C ALA A 30 -4.82 12.73 -7.62
N GLU A 31 -4.44 11.54 -8.09
CA GLU A 31 -5.35 10.42 -8.31
C GLU A 31 -6.01 9.98 -7.01
N ASP A 32 -5.26 9.83 -5.92
CA ASP A 32 -5.80 9.47 -4.61
C ASP A 32 -6.80 10.51 -4.08
N ARG A 33 -6.54 11.79 -4.32
CA ARG A 33 -7.47 12.89 -3.98
C ARG A 33 -8.76 12.83 -4.79
N ARG A 34 -8.68 12.44 -6.07
CA ARG A 34 -9.87 12.25 -6.92
C ARG A 34 -10.68 11.04 -6.47
N ARG A 35 -10.04 9.92 -6.17
CA ARG A 35 -10.72 8.71 -5.69
C ARG A 35 -11.38 8.94 -4.33
N SER A 36 -10.69 9.57 -3.39
CA SER A 36 -11.27 9.90 -2.07
C SER A 36 -12.38 10.94 -2.10
N SER A 37 -12.52 11.72 -3.19
CA SER A 37 -13.64 12.65 -3.37
C SER A 37 -14.78 12.07 -4.23
N SER A 38 -14.59 10.87 -4.81
CA SER A 38 -15.62 10.16 -5.56
C SER A 38 -16.65 9.55 -4.61
N ILE A 39 -17.83 10.17 -4.55
CA ILE A 39 -18.96 9.71 -3.73
C ILE A 39 -19.44 8.31 -4.17
N GLY A 40 -19.41 8.03 -5.48
CA GLY A 40 -19.85 6.74 -6.02
C GLY A 40 -18.99 5.57 -5.57
N ASP A 41 -17.66 5.77 -5.52
CA ASP A 41 -16.73 4.73 -5.06
C ASP A 41 -16.85 4.49 -3.55
N MET A 42 -17.12 5.54 -2.77
CA MET A 42 -17.38 5.40 -1.33
C MET A 42 -18.67 4.65 -1.02
N GLU A 43 -19.75 4.91 -1.76
CA GLU A 43 -21.02 4.18 -1.56
C GLU A 43 -20.92 2.71 -1.96
N ALA A 44 -20.25 2.42 -3.07
CA ALA A 44 -20.01 1.04 -3.52
C ALA A 44 -19.17 0.26 -2.50
N TRP A 45 -18.08 0.86 -2.02
CA TRP A 45 -17.25 0.29 -0.96
C TRP A 45 -18.01 0.06 0.33
N ALA A 46 -18.76 1.06 0.80
CA ALA A 46 -19.53 0.95 2.05
C ALA A 46 -20.58 -0.16 1.96
N ARG A 47 -21.25 -0.31 0.81
CA ARG A 47 -22.21 -1.38 0.58
C ARG A 47 -21.56 -2.76 0.61
N ALA A 48 -20.45 -2.94 -0.12
CA ALA A 48 -19.73 -4.20 -0.14
C ALA A 48 -19.18 -4.57 1.25
N ALA A 49 -18.61 -3.60 1.97
CA ALA A 49 -18.10 -3.79 3.34
C ALA A 49 -19.21 -4.15 4.33
N ALA A 50 -20.37 -3.50 4.23
CA ALA A 50 -21.52 -3.81 5.08
C ALA A 50 -22.05 -5.22 4.80
N GLU A 51 -22.15 -5.62 3.54
CA GLU A 51 -22.59 -6.96 3.15
C GLU A 51 -21.65 -8.04 3.68
N VAL A 52 -20.34 -7.92 3.40
CA VAL A 52 -19.32 -8.86 3.88
C VAL A 52 -19.34 -8.93 5.40
N GLY A 53 -19.33 -7.78 6.09
CA GLY A 53 -19.33 -7.74 7.55
C GLY A 53 -20.60 -8.32 8.17
N ASN A 54 -21.77 -8.16 7.54
CA ASN A 54 -23.02 -8.75 8.03
C ASN A 54 -23.01 -10.28 7.86
N VAL A 55 -22.57 -10.79 6.71
CA VAL A 55 -22.47 -12.22 6.45
C VAL A 55 -21.44 -12.89 7.36
N GLU A 56 -20.26 -12.28 7.53
CA GLU A 56 -19.21 -12.79 8.41
C GLU A 56 -19.66 -12.85 9.88
N ARG A 57 -20.41 -11.83 10.35
CA ARG A 57 -21.01 -11.85 11.69
C ARG A 57 -22.01 -12.99 11.85
N LEU A 58 -22.90 -13.19 10.86
CA LEU A 58 -23.86 -14.29 10.89
C LEU A 58 -23.18 -15.66 10.93
N LEU A 59 -22.09 -15.83 10.17
CA LEU A 59 -21.28 -17.05 10.19
C LEU A 59 -20.57 -17.25 11.53
N ALA A 60 -20.04 -16.18 12.13
CA ALA A 60 -19.37 -16.23 13.43
C ALA A 60 -20.34 -16.54 14.59
N ASP A 61 -21.55 -15.98 14.55
CA ASP A 61 -22.59 -16.18 15.57
C ASP A 61 -23.33 -17.53 15.43
N THR A 62 -23.06 -18.30 14.37
CA THR A 62 -23.67 -19.61 14.19
C THR A 62 -23.11 -20.59 15.23
N PRO A 63 -23.92 -21.07 16.20
CA PRO A 63 -23.41 -21.93 17.25
C PRO A 63 -22.88 -23.23 16.64
N ARG A 64 -21.61 -23.56 16.95
CA ARG A 64 -21.05 -24.88 16.63
C ARG A 64 -22.01 -25.96 17.19
N PRO A 65 -22.38 -26.97 16.40
CA PRO A 65 -23.30 -28.00 16.87
C PRO A 65 -22.66 -28.73 18.06
N SER A 66 -23.12 -28.40 19.27
CA SER A 66 -22.70 -29.11 20.47
C SER A 66 -23.42 -30.46 20.49
N SER A 67 -22.66 -31.53 20.63
CA SER A 67 -23.17 -32.91 20.65
C SER A 67 -23.94 -33.27 21.93
N ARG A 68 -24.36 -32.29 22.74
CA ARG A 68 -24.99 -32.52 24.04
C ARG A 68 -26.46 -32.09 24.07
N ARG A 69 -27.30 -33.11 23.94
CA ARG A 69 -28.73 -33.18 24.28
C ARG A 69 -29.09 -32.36 25.54
N ARG A 70 -29.99 -31.36 25.41
CA ARG A 70 -31.28 -31.18 26.13
C ARG A 70 -31.75 -29.72 26.13
N SER A 71 -33.08 -29.57 25.94
CA SER A 71 -33.92 -28.38 26.17
C SER A 71 -33.70 -27.18 25.22
N ALA A 72 -34.69 -26.39 24.83
CA ALA A 72 -36.15 -26.39 24.96
C ALA A 72 -36.64 -25.33 23.95
N GLY A 73 -37.75 -25.57 23.24
CA GLY A 73 -38.71 -24.54 22.77
C GLY A 73 -38.25 -23.24 22.06
N GLY A 74 -37.01 -23.10 21.59
CA GLY A 74 -36.56 -21.90 20.88
C GLY A 74 -36.92 -21.96 19.40
N ARG A 75 -37.72 -21.01 18.91
CA ARG A 75 -38.01 -20.82 17.48
C ARG A 75 -36.68 -20.68 16.75
N ARG A 76 -36.26 -21.72 15.99
CA ARG A 76 -35.06 -21.67 15.15
C ARG A 76 -35.24 -20.51 14.16
N ARG A 77 -34.49 -19.43 14.36
CA ARG A 77 -34.38 -18.33 13.39
C ARG A 77 -33.43 -18.82 12.31
N SER A 78 -33.97 -19.19 11.16
CA SER A 78 -33.18 -19.44 9.96
C SER A 78 -32.93 -18.12 9.25
N VAL A 79 -31.67 -17.84 8.92
CA VAL A 79 -31.28 -16.71 8.06
C VAL A 79 -30.80 -17.28 6.74
N THR A 80 -31.34 -16.77 5.64
CA THR A 80 -30.87 -17.08 4.28
C THR A 80 -29.80 -16.07 3.88
N ILE A 81 -28.65 -16.56 3.44
CA ILE A 81 -27.53 -15.76 2.96
C ILE A 81 -27.48 -15.91 1.44
N ASP A 82 -27.44 -14.78 0.73
CA ASP A 82 -27.11 -14.77 -0.69
C ASP A 82 -25.59 -14.89 -0.84
N MET A 83 -25.13 -16.11 -1.12
CA MET A 83 -23.71 -16.39 -1.25
C MET A 83 -23.09 -15.76 -2.51
N GLU A 84 -23.86 -15.57 -3.59
CA GLU A 84 -23.34 -14.99 -4.82
C GLU A 84 -23.09 -13.48 -4.65
N SER A 85 -24.01 -12.80 -3.99
CA SER A 85 -23.83 -11.38 -3.65
C SER A 85 -22.66 -11.18 -2.68
N TYR A 86 -22.53 -12.03 -1.66
CA TYR A 86 -21.40 -12.01 -0.73
C TYR A 86 -20.04 -12.21 -1.42
N GLU A 87 -19.89 -13.23 -2.27
CA GLU A 87 -18.61 -13.50 -2.94
C GLU A 87 -18.23 -12.37 -3.91
N ARG A 88 -19.22 -11.74 -4.59
CA ARG A 88 -18.96 -10.57 -5.43
C ARG A 88 -18.49 -9.36 -4.61
N SER A 89 -19.17 -9.06 -3.50
CA SER A 89 -18.78 -7.96 -2.61
C SER A 89 -17.40 -8.21 -2.00
N LYS A 90 -17.07 -9.46 -1.66
CA LYS A 90 -15.74 -9.84 -1.16
C LYS A 90 -14.66 -9.69 -2.24
N ALA A 91 -14.91 -10.18 -3.46
CA ALA A 91 -13.98 -10.06 -4.57
C ALA A 91 -13.69 -8.59 -4.90
N TYR A 92 -14.72 -7.75 -4.92
CA TYR A 92 -14.58 -6.30 -5.11
C TYR A 92 -13.67 -5.64 -4.06
N LEU A 93 -13.85 -5.98 -2.77
CA LEU A 93 -12.99 -5.44 -1.71
C LEU A 93 -11.54 -5.93 -1.81
N MET A 94 -11.33 -7.19 -2.22
CA MET A 94 -10.00 -7.73 -2.45
C MET A 94 -9.29 -7.03 -3.60
N GLU A 95 -9.95 -6.89 -4.76
CA GLU A 95 -9.42 -6.18 -5.91
C GLU A 95 -9.02 -4.74 -5.56
N LEU A 96 -9.90 -4.04 -4.83
CA LEU A 96 -9.62 -2.69 -4.36
C LEU A 96 -8.38 -2.61 -3.46
N SER A 97 -8.24 -3.58 -2.56
CA SER A 97 -7.08 -3.67 -1.66
C SER A 97 -5.79 -3.98 -2.42
N GLU A 98 -5.85 -4.83 -3.45
CA GLU A 98 -4.69 -5.17 -4.29
C GLU A 98 -4.24 -3.96 -5.13
N GLU A 99 -5.19 -3.20 -5.68
CA GLU A 99 -4.90 -1.95 -6.37
C GLU A 99 -4.24 -0.91 -5.45
N ASP A 100 -4.75 -0.76 -4.23
CA ASP A 100 -4.18 0.16 -3.25
C ASP A 100 -2.76 -0.26 -2.86
N ALA A 101 -2.54 -1.56 -2.63
CA ALA A 101 -1.21 -2.10 -2.34
C ALA A 101 -0.22 -1.88 -3.51
N ALA A 102 -0.64 -2.12 -4.76
CA ALA A 102 0.18 -1.89 -5.93
C ALA A 102 0.57 -0.40 -6.09
N ARG A 103 -0.37 0.52 -5.83
CA ARG A 103 -0.06 1.97 -5.86
C ARG A 103 0.91 2.38 -4.76
N ASP A 104 0.72 1.89 -3.54
CA ASP A 104 1.63 2.16 -2.44
C ASP A 104 3.04 1.63 -2.72
N GLU A 105 3.16 0.48 -3.40
CA GLU A 105 4.44 -0.04 -3.85
C GLU A 105 5.11 0.90 -4.87
N LEU A 106 4.38 1.39 -5.87
CA LEU A 106 4.91 2.37 -6.84
C LEU A 106 5.36 3.65 -6.16
N ARG A 107 4.58 4.15 -5.19
CA ARG A 107 4.90 5.34 -4.41
C ARG A 107 6.17 5.13 -3.58
N GLU A 108 6.31 3.99 -2.91
CA GLU A 108 7.49 3.68 -2.11
C GLU A 108 8.73 3.49 -2.99
N ALA A 109 8.60 2.84 -4.15
CA ALA A 109 9.67 2.71 -5.14
C ALA A 109 10.15 4.09 -5.64
N ALA A 110 9.23 4.97 -6.00
CA ALA A 110 9.55 6.33 -6.44
C ALA A 110 10.22 7.16 -5.33
N ARG A 111 9.71 7.10 -4.10
CA ARG A 111 10.32 7.76 -2.91
C ARG A 111 11.71 7.21 -2.60
N SER A 112 11.88 5.89 -2.67
CA SER A 112 13.18 5.23 -2.47
C SER A 112 14.19 5.72 -3.50
N ARG A 113 13.78 5.82 -4.77
CA ARG A 113 14.63 6.33 -5.85
C ARG A 113 15.01 7.80 -5.66
N LEU A 114 14.08 8.65 -5.23
CA LEU A 114 14.38 10.04 -4.88
C LEU A 114 15.40 10.15 -3.72
N ARG A 115 15.21 9.38 -2.66
CA ARG A 115 16.17 9.31 -1.54
C ARG A 115 17.57 8.85 -1.99
N HIS A 116 17.64 8.00 -3.02
CA HIS A 116 18.92 7.61 -3.61
C HIS A 116 19.61 8.79 -4.32
N PHE A 117 18.88 9.62 -5.06
CA PHE A 117 19.44 10.85 -5.64
C PHE A 117 19.92 11.82 -4.55
N GLU A 118 19.16 12.03 -3.49
CA GLU A 118 19.56 12.87 -2.36
C GLU A 118 20.86 12.39 -1.69
N LYS A 119 21.00 11.07 -1.49
CA LYS A 119 22.24 10.48 -0.97
C LYS A 119 23.40 10.74 -1.92
N ARG A 120 23.22 10.49 -3.23
CA ARG A 120 24.25 10.73 -4.26
C ARG A 120 24.71 12.18 -4.27
N ASP A 121 23.77 13.12 -4.25
CA ASP A 121 24.05 14.55 -4.23
C ASP A 121 24.75 14.94 -2.91
N GLY A 122 24.33 14.38 -1.78
CA GLY A 122 24.97 14.57 -0.49
C GLY A 122 26.45 14.12 -0.45
N TYR A 123 26.85 13.13 -1.25
CA TYR A 123 28.26 12.77 -1.42
C TYR A 123 29.03 13.80 -2.25
N GLN A 124 28.40 14.47 -3.22
CA GLN A 124 29.02 15.53 -4.00
C GLN A 124 29.20 16.83 -3.19
N TYR A 125 28.29 17.12 -2.26
CA TYR A 125 28.33 18.32 -1.41
C TYR A 125 29.06 18.15 -0.08
N ARG A 126 29.62 16.98 0.22
CA ARG A 126 30.66 16.90 1.26
C ARG A 126 31.87 17.67 0.76
N GLN A 127 32.01 18.93 1.20
CA GLN A 127 33.31 19.62 1.17
C GLN A 127 34.34 18.63 1.69
N ALA A 128 35.28 18.23 0.83
CA ALA A 128 36.32 17.32 1.21
C ALA A 128 37.05 17.93 2.42
N SER A 129 36.74 17.47 3.63
CA SER A 129 37.51 17.79 4.81
C SER A 129 38.93 17.33 4.52
N LYS A 130 39.88 18.28 4.49
CA LYS A 130 41.31 18.16 4.13
C LYS A 130 41.60 17.02 3.16
N THR A 131 41.97 17.37 1.93
CA THR A 131 42.50 16.40 0.96
C THR A 131 43.60 15.54 1.61
N PRO A 132 43.85 14.31 1.13
CA PRO A 132 44.90 13.46 1.67
C PRO A 132 46.26 14.17 1.80
N LEU A 133 46.57 15.07 0.85
CA LEU A 133 47.76 15.91 0.88
C LEU A 133 47.73 16.93 2.03
N GLU A 134 46.62 17.64 2.24
CA GLU A 134 46.48 18.60 3.35
C GLU A 134 46.51 17.92 4.73
N ARG A 135 46.07 16.66 4.82
CA ARG A 135 46.26 15.86 6.05
C ARG A 135 47.71 15.48 6.27
N TYR A 136 48.43 15.13 5.21
CA TYR A 136 49.84 14.80 5.27
C TYR A 136 50.69 16.02 5.65
N CYS A 137 50.45 17.18 5.03
CA CYS A 137 51.11 18.43 5.39
C CYS A 137 50.87 18.81 6.86
N GLY A 138 49.63 18.71 7.34
CA GLY A 138 49.30 18.98 8.74
C GLY A 138 49.84 17.96 9.75
N LEU A 139 50.32 16.79 9.31
CA LEU A 139 51.05 15.83 10.16
C LEU A 139 52.52 16.21 10.28
N LEU A 140 53.13 16.64 9.17
CA LEU A 140 54.51 17.12 9.15
C LEU A 140 54.68 18.39 10.01
N GLU A 141 53.74 19.32 9.93
CA GLU A 141 53.74 20.57 10.74
C GLU A 141 53.59 20.34 12.25
N ARG A 142 53.13 19.16 12.70
CA ARG A 142 53.03 18.82 14.14
C ARG A 142 54.23 18.05 14.67
N GLN A 143 55.09 17.56 13.78
CA GLN A 143 56.26 16.75 14.13
C GLN A 143 57.59 17.52 14.05
N GLY A 144 57.60 18.72 13.45
CA GLY A 144 58.72 19.66 13.47
C GLY A 144 58.52 20.74 14.53
#